data_AF-A0A7Y7TW54-F1
#
_entry.id   AF-A0A7Y7TW54-F1
#
_cell.length_a   1.000
_cell.length_b   1.000
_cell.length_c   1.000
_cell.angle_alpha   90.00
_cell.angle_beta   90.00
_cell.angle_gamma   90.00
#
_symmetry.space_group_name_H-M   'P 1'
#
loop_
_entity.id
_entity.type
_entity.pdbx_description
1 polymer ?
#
loop_
_entity_poly.entity_id
_entity_poly.type
_entity_poly.pdbx_seq_one_letter_code
_entity_poly.pdbx_strand_id
1 'polypeptide(L)'
;MLIFNFARIFKARGIEKPFSYLVKAGYSDNFATRVANSKMEKLNLKDVEKLCVLLQCTPNDILEWIPDKREAKIEKHPLTTLRRTGSVTQLSQILNNVPLNKLGEIETLIINELKKE
;
A
#
# COMPACT_ATOMS: atom_id res chain seq x y z
N MET A 1 -16.96 -0.22 -8.56
CA MET A 1 -16.34 1.09 -8.21
C MET A 1 -14.82 1.00 -8.10
N LEU A 2 -14.08 1.96 -8.68
CA LEU A 2 -12.64 2.11 -8.49
C LEU A 2 -12.38 3.13 -7.37
N ILE A 3 -11.49 2.82 -6.43
CA ILE A 3 -11.14 3.69 -5.30
C ILE A 3 -9.63 3.79 -5.11
N PHE A 4 -9.20 4.80 -4.35
CA PHE A 4 -7.84 4.84 -3.81
C PHE A 4 -7.78 4.12 -2.46
N ASN A 5 -6.98 3.05 -2.35
CA ASN A 5 -6.73 2.33 -1.11
C ASN A 5 -5.29 2.54 -0.63
N PHE A 6 -5.04 3.71 -0.04
CA PHE A 6 -3.73 4.03 0.54
C PHE A 6 -3.49 3.30 1.86
N ALA A 7 -4.54 2.97 2.62
CA ALA A 7 -4.44 2.26 3.89
C ALA A 7 -3.70 0.92 3.74
N ARG A 8 -3.93 0.20 2.63
CA ARG A 8 -3.19 -1.01 2.28
C ARG A 8 -1.70 -0.76 2.11
N ILE A 9 -1.33 0.29 1.38
CA ILE A 9 0.08 0.60 1.09
C ILE A 9 0.83 0.98 2.37
N PHE A 10 0.23 1.81 3.22
CA PHE A 10 0.84 2.16 4.50
C PHE A 10 1.09 0.93 5.37
N LYS A 11 0.12 0.02 5.48
CA LYS A 11 0.28 -1.24 6.22
C LYS A 11 1.37 -2.13 5.64
N ALA A 12 1.42 -2.31 4.32
CA ALA A 12 2.44 -3.12 3.66
C ALA A 12 3.86 -2.56 3.85
N ARG A 13 3.99 -1.24 3.89
CA ARG A 13 5.26 -0.53 4.10
C ARG A 13 5.63 -0.36 5.59
N GLY A 14 4.83 -0.86 6.52
CA GLY A 14 5.06 -0.71 7.96
C GLY A 14 4.93 0.73 8.47
N ILE A 15 4.19 1.59 7.77
CA ILE A 15 3.97 2.99 8.14
C ILE A 15 2.79 3.08 9.10
N GLU A 16 3.08 3.15 10.41
CA GLU A 16 2.05 3.19 11.46
C GLU A 16 1.34 4.54 11.61
N LYS A 17 2.03 5.63 11.25
CA LYS A 17 1.49 7.01 11.36
C LYS A 17 1.45 7.69 9.98
N PRO A 18 0.52 7.31 9.08
CA PRO A 18 0.50 7.81 7.71
C PRO A 18 0.38 9.33 7.60
N PHE A 19 -0.45 9.96 8.44
CA PHE A 19 -0.59 11.42 8.46
C PHE A 19 0.76 12.11 8.72
N SER A 20 1.43 11.76 9.83
CA SER A 20 2.71 12.35 10.19
C SER A 20 3.80 12.05 9.16
N TYR A 21 3.77 10.86 8.54
CA TYR A 21 4.69 10.48 7.47
C TYR A 21 4.54 11.40 6.24
N LEU A 22 3.30 11.66 5.82
CA LEU A 22 3.01 12.55 4.68
C LEU A 22 3.33 14.01 5.00
N VAL A 23 3.00 14.52 6.19
CA VAL A 23 3.35 15.89 6.58
C VAL A 23 4.86 16.10 6.60
N LYS A 24 5.63 15.13 7.13
CA LYS A 24 7.10 15.16 7.08
C LYS A 24 7.66 15.14 5.66
N ALA A 25 6.95 14.52 4.72
CA ALA A 25 7.28 14.53 3.29
C ALA A 25 6.85 15.83 2.57
N GLY A 26 6.30 16.81 3.30
CA GLY A 26 5.95 18.14 2.77
C GLY A 26 4.53 18.28 2.23
N TYR A 27 3.64 17.32 2.47
CA TYR A 27 2.23 17.45 2.11
C TYR A 27 1.47 18.29 3.14
N SER A 28 0.45 19.03 2.68
CA SER A 28 -0.42 19.79 3.58
C SER A 28 -1.26 18.86 4.47
N ASP A 29 -1.63 19.32 5.65
CA ASP A 29 -2.43 18.56 6.61
C ASP A 29 -3.72 18.01 5.98
N ASN A 30 -4.45 18.84 5.24
CA ASN A 30 -5.68 18.41 4.58
C ASN A 30 -5.43 17.27 3.57
N PHE A 31 -4.38 17.38 2.76
CA PHE A 31 -4.01 16.33 1.82
C PHE A 31 -3.59 15.06 2.56
N ALA A 32 -2.73 15.19 3.56
CA ALA A 32 -2.24 14.09 4.38
C ALA A 32 -3.38 13.35 5.07
N THR A 33 -4.35 14.06 5.67
CA THR A 33 -5.51 13.46 6.33
C THR A 33 -6.37 12.68 5.34
N ARG A 34 -6.62 13.22 4.16
CA ARG A 34 -7.47 12.55 3.17
C ARG A 34 -6.79 11.31 2.57
N VAL A 35 -5.50 11.39 2.27
CA VAL A 35 -4.72 10.24 1.79
C VAL A 35 -4.59 9.17 2.87
N ALA A 36 -4.21 9.54 4.10
CA ALA A 36 -4.08 8.60 5.23
C ALA A 36 -5.37 7.80 5.48
N ASN A 37 -6.52 8.45 5.31
CA ASN A 37 -7.83 7.83 5.52
C ASN A 37 -8.45 7.24 4.24
N SER A 38 -7.73 7.20 3.12
CA SER A 38 -8.24 6.72 1.82
C SER A 38 -9.55 7.41 1.38
N LYS A 39 -9.68 8.71 1.69
CA LYS A 39 -10.83 9.59 1.34
C LYS A 39 -10.54 10.49 0.14
N MET A 40 -9.57 10.11 -0.68
CA MET A 40 -9.33 10.78 -1.96
C MET A 40 -10.32 10.27 -2.99
N GLU A 41 -11.02 11.18 -3.65
CA GLU A 41 -11.89 10.85 -4.79
C GLU A 41 -11.20 11.15 -6.12
N LYS A 42 -10.28 12.13 -6.11
CA LYS A 42 -9.58 12.63 -7.28
C LYS A 42 -8.16 13.00 -6.89
N LEU A 43 -7.21 12.60 -7.71
CA LEU A 43 -5.81 13.03 -7.68
C LEU A 43 -5.42 13.39 -9.10
N ASN A 44 -4.69 14.48 -9.29
CA ASN A 44 -4.05 14.74 -10.57
C ASN A 44 -2.83 13.80 -10.74
N LEU A 45 -2.35 13.63 -11.98
CA LEU A 45 -1.24 12.71 -12.26
C LEU A 45 0.05 13.09 -11.53
N LYS A 46 0.30 14.39 -11.34
CA LYS A 46 1.47 14.88 -10.61
C LYS A 46 1.47 14.44 -9.14
N ASP A 47 0.31 14.45 -8.50
CA ASP A 47 0.16 14.00 -7.11
C ASP A 47 0.25 12.46 -7.02
N VAL A 48 -0.30 11.74 -8.02
CA VAL A 48 -0.14 10.27 -8.12
C VAL A 48 1.34 9.90 -8.24
N GLU A 49 2.07 10.53 -9.16
CA GLU A 49 3.49 10.27 -9.37
C GLU A 49 4.30 10.53 -8.10
N LYS A 50 4.10 11.69 -7.45
CA LYS A 50 4.81 12.02 -6.20
C LYS A 50 4.52 11.03 -5.08
N LEU A 51 3.27 10.58 -4.94
CA LEU A 51 2.90 9.58 -3.95
C LEU A 51 3.53 8.22 -4.27
N CYS A 52 3.52 7.81 -5.54
CA CYS A 52 4.13 6.56 -5.99
C CYS A 52 5.66 6.54 -5.76
N VAL A 53 6.35 7.64 -6.04
CA VAL A 53 7.79 7.78 -5.76
C VAL A 53 8.06 7.71 -4.25
N LEU A 54 7.28 8.43 -3.43
CA LEU A 54 7.43 8.41 -1.98
C LEU A 54 7.20 7.01 -1.40
N LEU A 55 6.14 6.34 -1.85
CA LEU A 55 5.70 5.07 -1.29
C LEU A 55 6.38 3.85 -1.93
N GLN A 56 7.16 4.05 -2.99
CA GLN A 56 7.81 3.00 -3.78
C GLN A 56 6.77 2.01 -4.34
N CYS A 57 5.79 2.54 -5.06
CA CYS A 57 4.72 1.75 -5.67
C CYS A 57 4.32 2.28 -7.05
N THR A 58 3.45 1.57 -7.75
CA THR A 58 2.86 1.99 -9.02
C THR A 58 1.46 2.60 -8.83
N PRO A 59 0.90 3.31 -9.83
CA PRO A 59 -0.48 3.81 -9.76
C PRO A 59 -1.52 2.69 -9.52
N ASN A 60 -1.28 1.49 -10.05
CA ASN A 60 -2.18 0.35 -9.85
C ASN A 60 -2.14 -0.19 -8.41
N ASP A 61 -1.05 0.04 -7.67
CA ASP A 61 -0.93 -0.42 -6.29
C ASP A 61 -1.80 0.39 -5.32
N ILE A 62 -1.95 1.69 -5.58
CA ILE A 62 -2.80 2.59 -4.77
C ILE A 62 -4.28 2.49 -5.16
N LEU A 63 -4.60 1.84 -6.27
CA LEU A 63 -5.97 1.65 -6.76
C LEU A 63 -6.53 0.28 -6.34
N GLU A 64 -7.84 0.28 -6.09
CA GLU A 64 -8.60 -0.94 -5.83
C GLU A 64 -9.93 -0.90 -6.56
N TRP A 65 -10.27 -2.03 -7.19
CA TRP A 65 -11.57 -2.23 -7.82
C TRP A 65 -12.49 -3.06 -6.91
N ILE A 66 -13.59 -2.44 -6.49
CA ILE A 66 -14.67 -3.03 -5.71
C ILE A 66 -15.86 -3.23 -6.65
N PRO A 67 -16.05 -4.42 -7.25
CA PRO A 67 -17.16 -4.65 -8.18
C PRO A 67 -18.51 -4.60 -7.46
N ASP A 68 -19.54 -4.06 -8.13
CA ASP A 68 -20.91 -4.15 -7.61
C ASP A 68 -21.43 -5.59 -7.65
N LYS A 69 -22.49 -5.92 -6.90
CA LYS A 69 -23.07 -7.28 -6.85
C LYS A 69 -23.42 -7.86 -8.23
N ARG A 70 -23.70 -7.00 -9.21
CA ARG A 70 -23.97 -7.38 -10.62
C ARG A 70 -22.69 -7.66 -11.41
N GLU A 71 -21.62 -6.94 -11.10
CA GLU A 71 -20.29 -7.05 -11.74
C GLU A 71 -19.42 -8.15 -11.11
N ALA A 72 -19.75 -8.58 -9.89
CA ALA A 72 -19.03 -9.63 -9.16
C ALA A 72 -18.97 -10.98 -9.91
N LYS A 73 -19.87 -11.20 -10.88
CA LYS A 73 -19.90 -12.39 -11.74
C LYS A 73 -19.00 -12.29 -12.99
N ILE A 74 -18.38 -11.14 -13.24
CA ILE A 74 -17.49 -10.92 -14.38
C ILE A 74 -16.06 -11.31 -13.97
N GLU A 75 -15.79 -12.60 -13.84
CA GLU A 75 -14.46 -13.11 -13.48
C GLU A 75 -13.39 -12.84 -14.55
N LYS A 76 -13.78 -12.52 -15.79
CA LYS A 76 -12.87 -12.31 -16.92
C LYS A 76 -12.49 -10.84 -17.20
N HIS A 77 -12.92 -9.88 -16.37
CA HIS A 77 -12.62 -8.47 -16.62
C HIS A 77 -11.16 -8.12 -16.25
N PRO A 78 -10.40 -7.33 -17.04
CA PRO A 78 -9.02 -6.97 -16.70
C PRO A 78 -8.84 -6.25 -15.35
N LEU A 79 -9.85 -5.50 -14.89
CA LEU A 79 -9.84 -4.85 -13.56
C LEU A 79 -9.84 -5.83 -12.38
N THR A 80 -10.11 -7.12 -12.61
CA THR A 80 -9.98 -8.16 -11.57
C THR A 80 -8.59 -8.18 -10.95
N THR A 81 -7.56 -7.78 -11.69
CA THR A 81 -6.17 -7.62 -11.19
C THR A 81 -6.04 -6.56 -10.08
N LEU A 82 -6.97 -5.60 -10.02
CA LEU A 82 -7.04 -4.56 -9.00
C LEU A 82 -7.95 -4.94 -7.82
N ARG A 83 -8.56 -6.13 -7.81
CA ARG A 83 -9.30 -6.64 -6.64
C ARG A 83 -8.30 -7.07 -5.57
N ARG A 84 -8.54 -6.69 -4.32
CA ARG A 84 -7.70 -7.10 -3.18
C ARG A 84 -8.51 -8.06 -2.31
N THR A 85 -8.23 -9.36 -2.44
CA THR A 85 -8.96 -10.43 -1.75
C THR A 85 -8.23 -11.00 -0.52
N GLY A 86 -7.05 -10.47 -0.19
CA GLY A 86 -6.20 -10.95 0.90
C GLY A 86 -6.01 -9.93 2.03
N SER A 87 -5.70 -10.42 3.23
CA SER A 87 -5.19 -9.57 4.31
C SER A 87 -3.85 -8.97 3.89
N VAL A 88 -3.65 -7.69 4.16
CA VAL A 88 -2.34 -7.06 3.98
C VAL A 88 -1.45 -7.58 5.10
N THR A 89 -0.56 -8.51 4.76
CA THR A 89 0.43 -9.03 5.70
C THR A 89 1.33 -7.88 6.16
N GLN A 90 1.24 -7.52 7.44
CA GLN A 90 2.11 -6.52 8.05
C GLN A 90 3.42 -7.22 8.41
N LEU A 91 4.42 -7.14 7.53
CA LEU A 91 5.74 -7.74 7.75
C LEU A 91 6.32 -7.31 9.10
N SER A 92 6.19 -6.03 9.47
CA SER A 92 6.64 -5.50 10.77
C SER A 92 6.02 -6.24 11.95
N GLN A 93 4.72 -6.56 11.90
CA GLN A 93 4.06 -7.31 12.97
C GLN A 93 4.58 -8.74 13.08
N ILE A 94 4.94 -9.37 11.96
CA ILE A 94 5.56 -10.69 11.97
C ILE A 94 6.94 -10.58 12.65
N LEU A 95 7.78 -9.65 12.19
CA LEU A 95 9.13 -9.45 12.71
C LEU A 95 9.16 -9.14 14.21
N ASN A 96 8.19 -8.37 14.71
CA ASN A 96 8.08 -8.05 16.14
C ASN A 96 7.89 -9.27 17.05
N ASN A 97 7.32 -10.36 16.52
CA ASN A 97 7.08 -11.60 17.28
C ASN A 97 8.19 -12.65 17.07
N VAL A 98 9.19 -12.36 16.25
CA VAL A 98 10.30 -13.29 15.98
C VAL A 98 11.28 -13.27 17.16
N PRO A 99 11.67 -14.44 17.70
CA PRO A 99 12.74 -14.53 18.69
C PRO A 99 14.05 -13.91 18.21
N LEU A 100 14.78 -13.22 19.10
CA LEU A 100 16.01 -12.48 18.76
C LEU A 100 17.05 -13.35 18.04
N ASN A 101 17.19 -14.61 18.44
CA ASN A 101 18.13 -15.56 17.83
C ASN A 101 17.79 -15.95 16.38
N LYS A 102 16.59 -15.60 15.89
CA LYS A 102 16.14 -15.87 14.52
C LYS A 102 16.14 -14.65 13.61
N LEU A 103 16.30 -13.44 14.16
CA LEU A 103 16.28 -12.21 13.36
C LEU A 103 17.43 -12.16 12.34
N GLY A 104 18.64 -12.58 12.71
CA GLY A 104 19.78 -12.58 11.78
C GLY A 104 19.61 -13.54 10.60
N GLU A 105 18.96 -14.69 10.81
CA GLU A 105 18.62 -15.62 9.73
C GLU A 105 17.62 -14.96 8.75
N ILE A 106 16.59 -14.30 9.27
CA ILE A 106 15.58 -13.61 8.45
C ILE A 106 16.20 -12.44 7.66
N GLU A 107 17.05 -11.64 8.30
CA GLU A 107 17.77 -10.54 7.64
C GLU A 107 18.58 -11.05 6.44
N THR A 108 19.33 -12.13 6.64
CA THR A 108 20.14 -12.76 5.58
C THR A 108 19.28 -13.23 4.41
N LEU A 109 18.13 -13.84 4.70
CA LEU A 109 17.17 -14.28 3.67
C LEU A 109 16.64 -13.10 2.85
N ILE A 110 16.25 -12.00 3.50
CA ILE A 110 15.75 -10.80 2.83
C ILE A 110 16.84 -10.20 1.93
N ILE A 111 18.06 -10.04 2.43
CA ILE A 111 19.19 -9.49 1.66
C ILE A 111 19.49 -10.35 0.43
N ASN A 112 19.47 -11.68 0.57
CA ASN A 112 19.73 -12.57 -0.54
C ASN A 112 18.64 -12.51 -1.61
N GLU A 113 17.38 -12.32 -1.23
CA GLU A 113 16.29 -12.16 -2.19
C GLU A 113 16.43 -10.87 -2.99
N LEU A 114 16.77 -9.75 -2.32
CA LEU A 114 16.95 -8.45 -2.97
C LEU A 114 18.17 -8.37 -3.91
N LYS A 115 19.12 -9.32 -3.80
CA LYS A 115 20.29 -9.40 -4.70
C LYS A 115 20.04 -10.24 -5.96
N LYS A 116 18.88 -10.91 -6.07
CA LYS A 116 18.54 -11.73 -7.25
C LYS A 116 17.95 -10.91 -8.40
N GLU A 117 17.53 -9.68 -8.13
CA GLU A 117 17.09 -8.67 -9.10
C GLU A 117 18.28 -7.89 -9.68
#